data_AF-A0A0F7ZY64-F1
#
_entry.id   AF-A0A0F7ZY64-F1
#
_cell.length_a   1.000
_cell.length_b   1.000
_cell.length_c   1.000
_cell.angle_alpha   90.00
_cell.angle_beta   90.00
_cell.angle_gamma   90.00
#
_symmetry.space_group_name_H-M   'P 1'
#
loop_
_entity.id
_entity.type
_entity.pdbx_description
1 polymer ?
#
loop_
_entity_poly.entity_id
_entity_poly.type
_entity_poly.pdbx_seq_one_letter_code
_entity_poly.pdbx_strand_id
1 'polypeptide(L)'
;MFPNTFTQQEYVRRYFDEFLDREENSEIVDIPYIFTIPKGTPIPSHLILINEYLARFSLQPSYGMSLGELNKKLDDFWDQCATRETAEQWLDKHPFQSAMTDDGDQIWGQK
;
A
#
# COMPACT_ATOMS: atom_id res chain seq x y z
N MET A 1 -0.02 11.52 8.62
CA MET A 1 -0.97 11.56 7.50
C MET A 1 -1.47 10.14 7.34
N PHE A 2 -2.78 9.94 7.42
CA PHE A 2 -3.37 8.60 7.45
C PHE A 2 -3.62 8.09 6.03
N PRO A 3 -3.34 6.81 5.73
CA PRO A 3 -3.50 6.21 4.40
C PRO A 3 -4.98 5.85 4.08
N ASN A 4 -5.94 6.63 4.59
CA ASN A 4 -7.37 6.34 4.43
C ASN A 4 -8.03 7.31 3.45
N THR A 5 -7.71 7.19 2.16
CA THR A 5 -8.39 7.94 1.10
C THR A 5 -9.52 7.13 0.46
N PHE A 6 -10.45 7.79 -0.24
CA PHE A 6 -11.49 7.10 -1.00
C PHE A 6 -10.87 6.15 -2.04
N THR A 7 -9.89 6.59 -2.82
CA THR A 7 -9.27 5.69 -3.82
C THR A 7 -8.56 4.50 -3.16
N GLN A 8 -7.89 4.70 -2.01
CA GLN A 8 -7.28 3.58 -1.27
C GLN A 8 -8.33 2.61 -0.73
N GLN A 9 -9.44 3.11 -0.18
CA GLN A 9 -10.55 2.27 0.27
C GLN A 9 -11.11 1.42 -0.87
N GLU A 10 -11.36 2.01 -2.04
CA GLU A 10 -11.85 1.28 -3.20
C GLU A 10 -10.90 0.15 -3.62
N TYR A 11 -9.59 0.40 -3.64
CA TYR A 11 -8.61 -0.64 -3.97
C TYR A 11 -8.53 -1.75 -2.94
N VAL A 12 -8.48 -1.42 -1.66
CA VAL A 12 -8.39 -2.41 -0.58
C VAL A 12 -9.66 -3.25 -0.51
N ARG A 13 -10.84 -2.62 -0.59
CA ARG A 13 -12.13 -3.32 -0.56
C ARG A 13 -12.29 -4.23 -1.76
N ARG A 14 -12.02 -3.76 -2.97
CA ARG A 14 -12.10 -4.60 -4.18
C ARG A 14 -11.19 -5.82 -4.09
N TYR A 15 -9.96 -5.65 -3.58
CA TYR A 15 -9.03 -6.77 -3.42
C TYR A 15 -9.49 -7.74 -2.32
N PHE A 16 -10.06 -7.23 -1.24
CA PHE A 16 -10.61 -8.05 -0.17
C PHE A 16 -11.88 -8.80 -0.60
N ASP A 17 -12.78 -8.16 -1.35
CA ASP A 17 -13.97 -8.78 -1.93
C ASP A 17 -13.59 -9.91 -2.88
N GLU A 18 -12.57 -9.72 -3.74
CA GLU A 18 -12.04 -10.80 -4.60
C GLU A 18 -11.49 -11.98 -3.78
N PHE A 19 -10.82 -11.72 -2.67
CA PHE A 19 -10.38 -12.76 -1.75
C PHE A 19 -11.56 -13.54 -1.16
N LEU A 20 -12.60 -12.84 -0.69
CA LEU A 20 -13.81 -13.46 -0.12
C LEU A 20 -14.54 -14.30 -1.15
N ASP A 21 -14.76 -13.79 -2.37
CA ASP A 21 -15.42 -14.51 -3.46
C ASP A 21 -14.69 -15.84 -3.77
N ARG A 22 -13.35 -15.81 -3.78
CA ARG A 22 -12.53 -16.99 -4.05
C ARG A 22 -12.52 -17.97 -2.87
N GLU A 23 -12.47 -17.46 -1.64
CA GLU A 23 -12.59 -18.28 -0.43
C GLU A 23 -13.95 -18.99 -0.36
N GLU A 24 -15.04 -18.28 -0.64
CA GLU A 24 -16.41 -18.84 -0.71
C GLU A 24 -16.52 -19.94 -1.77
N ASN A 25 -15.83 -19.77 -2.90
CA ASN A 25 -15.71 -20.79 -3.94
C ASN A 25 -14.76 -21.95 -3.60
N SER A 26 -14.25 -22.01 -2.36
CA SER A 26 -13.30 -23.02 -1.87
C SER A 26 -12.00 -23.09 -2.66
N GLU A 27 -11.58 -21.98 -3.26
CA GLU A 27 -10.27 -21.87 -3.88
C GLU A 27 -9.16 -21.77 -2.83
N ILE A 28 -7.95 -22.20 -3.19
CA ILE A 28 -6.76 -21.96 -2.37
C ILE A 28 -6.31 -20.52 -2.60
N VAL A 29 -6.52 -19.67 -1.60
CA VAL A 29 -6.16 -18.25 -1.62
C VAL A 29 -5.27 -17.88 -0.44
N ASP A 30 -4.33 -16.98 -0.69
CA ASP A 30 -3.51 -16.38 0.36
C ASP A 30 -4.29 -15.25 1.04
N ILE A 31 -4.13 -15.13 2.37
CA ILE A 31 -4.73 -14.04 3.13
C ILE A 31 -4.15 -12.71 2.65
N PRO A 32 -4.99 -11.73 2.29
CA PRO A 32 -4.53 -10.42 1.83
C PRO A 32 -3.92 -9.62 3.00
N TYR A 33 -2.76 -9.01 2.75
CA TYR A 33 -2.05 -8.17 3.72
C TYR A 33 -1.91 -6.74 3.22
N ILE A 34 -1.98 -5.79 4.16
CA ILE A 34 -1.67 -4.39 3.94
C ILE A 34 -0.38 -4.05 4.70
N PHE A 35 0.55 -3.41 3.99
CA PHE A 35 1.81 -2.91 4.53
C PHE A 35 1.71 -1.39 4.65
N THR A 36 1.66 -0.89 5.89
CA THR A 36 1.53 0.54 6.18
C THR A 36 2.89 1.14 6.52
N ILE A 37 3.32 2.15 5.77
CA ILE A 37 4.60 2.85 5.99
C ILE A 37 4.30 4.22 6.64
N PRO A 38 4.99 4.58 7.73
CA PRO A 38 4.83 5.90 8.34
C PRO A 38 5.22 7.06 7.39
N LYS A 39 4.49 8.18 7.46
CA LYS A 39 4.90 9.42 6.78
C LYS A 39 6.28 9.83 7.28
N GLY A 40 7.16 10.20 6.35
CA GLY A 40 8.53 10.65 6.66
C GLY A 40 9.57 9.52 6.66
N THR A 41 9.17 8.27 6.42
CA THR A 41 10.11 7.17 6.19
C THR A 41 11.05 7.52 5.01
N PRO A 42 12.37 7.51 5.21
CA PRO A 42 13.33 7.71 4.13
C PRO A 42 13.22 6.60 3.09
N ILE A 43 13.08 6.97 1.82
CA ILE A 43 13.18 6.02 0.71
C ILE A 43 14.66 5.70 0.48
N PRO A 44 15.09 4.42 0.49
CA PRO A 44 16.47 4.06 0.20
C PRO A 44 16.90 4.55 -1.18
N SER A 45 18.17 4.95 -1.35
CA SER A 45 18.66 5.58 -2.58
C SER A 45 18.56 4.70 -3.84
N HIS A 46 18.40 3.38 -3.69
CA HIS A 46 18.20 2.42 -4.77
C HIS A 46 16.74 2.23 -5.16
N LEU A 47 15.83 2.91 -4.47
CA LEU A 47 14.40 2.95 -4.76
C LEU A 47 13.97 4.40 -5.05
N ILE A 48 12.92 4.54 -5.83
CA ILE A 48 12.27 5.82 -6.13
C ILE A 48 10.76 5.65 -5.97
N LEU A 49 10.13 6.58 -5.28
CA LEU A 49 8.68 6.65 -5.16
C LEU A 49 8.16 7.65 -6.18
N ILE A 50 7.32 7.19 -7.10
CA ILE A 50 6.73 8.01 -8.16
C ILE A 50 5.23 8.11 -7.89
N ASN A 51 4.69 9.32 -7.89
CA ASN A 51 3.25 9.53 -7.89
C ASN A 51 2.71 9.23 -9.29
N GLU A 52 1.89 8.19 -9.43
CA GLU A 52 1.33 7.78 -10.73
C GLU A 52 0.05 8.56 -11.03
N TYR A 53 -0.89 8.56 -10.10
CA TYR A 53 -2.20 9.19 -10.24
C TYR A 53 -2.89 9.30 -8.88
N LEU A 54 -3.32 10.50 -8.48
CA LEU A 54 -4.00 10.73 -7.19
C LEU A 54 -3.21 10.14 -6.01
N ALA A 55 -3.86 9.38 -5.12
CA ALA A 55 -3.25 8.69 -3.98
C ALA A 55 -2.44 7.43 -4.35
N ARG A 56 -2.21 7.16 -5.65
CA ARG A 56 -1.47 5.98 -6.12
C ARG A 56 -0.01 6.32 -6.39
N PHE A 57 0.88 5.55 -5.77
CA PHE A 57 2.31 5.65 -5.92
C PHE A 57 2.90 4.32 -6.34
N SER A 58 3.92 4.36 -7.18
CA SER A 58 4.75 3.20 -7.50
C SER A 58 6.11 3.34 -6.82
N LEU A 59 6.52 2.31 -6.10
CA LEU A 59 7.90 2.18 -5.62
C LEU A 59 8.68 1.36 -6.65
N GLN A 60 9.70 1.97 -7.24
CA GLN A 60 10.44 1.45 -8.38
C GLN A 60 11.95 1.47 -8.10
N PRO A 61 12.76 0.69 -8.84
CA PRO A 61 14.21 0.84 -8.79
C PRO A 61 14.64 2.22 -9.31
N SER A 62 15.59 2.89 -8.65
CA SER A 62 16.11 4.19 -9.10
C SER A 62 17.19 4.09 -10.20
N TYR A 63 17.69 2.88 -10.44
CA TYR A 63 18.65 2.55 -11.50
C TYR A 63 18.48 1.09 -11.94
N GLY A 64 19.10 0.68 -13.04
CA GLY A 64 18.99 -0.69 -13.55
C GLY A 64 19.49 -1.74 -12.54
N MET A 65 18.65 -2.71 -12.20
CA MET A 65 18.98 -3.85 -11.35
C MET A 65 18.21 -5.10 -11.79
N SER A 66 18.65 -6.27 -11.37
CA SER A 66 17.92 -7.52 -11.66
C SER A 66 16.61 -7.61 -10.86
N LEU A 67 15.65 -8.40 -11.34
CA LEU A 67 14.39 -8.63 -10.61
C LEU A 67 14.62 -9.25 -9.23
N GLY A 68 15.57 -10.18 -9.10
CA GLY A 68 15.91 -10.79 -7.82
C GLY A 68 16.51 -9.79 -6.82
N GLU A 69 17.33 -8.87 -7.30
CA GLU A 69 17.83 -7.76 -6.47
C GLU A 69 16.71 -6.83 -6.06
N LEU A 70 15.83 -6.43 -6.99
CA LEU A 70 14.69 -5.57 -6.68
C LEU A 70 13.80 -6.18 -5.61
N ASN A 71 13.41 -7.45 -5.75
CA ASN A 71 12.57 -8.15 -4.78
C ASN A 71 13.23 -8.15 -3.40
N LYS A 72 14.51 -8.49 -3.31
CA LYS A 72 15.26 -8.43 -2.04
C LYS A 72 15.25 -7.04 -1.43
N LYS A 73 15.43 -5.98 -2.23
CA LYS A 73 15.41 -4.60 -1.73
C LYS A 73 14.03 -4.16 -1.25
N LEU A 74 12.97 -4.62 -1.92
CA LEU A 74 11.59 -4.37 -1.49
C LEU A 74 11.29 -5.11 -0.19
N ASP A 75 11.65 -6.39 -0.09
CA ASP A 75 11.50 -7.21 1.12
C ASP A 75 12.22 -6.55 2.30
N ASP A 76 13.51 -6.19 2.12
CA ASP A 76 14.30 -5.49 3.14
C ASP A 76 13.63 -4.18 3.59
N PHE A 77 13.03 -3.42 2.65
CA PHE A 77 12.37 -2.15 2.96
C PHE A 77 11.05 -2.34 3.72
N TRP A 78 10.22 -3.31 3.30
CA TRP A 78 8.96 -3.62 3.96
C TRP A 78 9.18 -4.15 5.38
N ASP A 79 10.10 -5.10 5.55
CA ASP A 79 10.39 -5.71 6.85
C ASP A 79 10.92 -4.69 7.86
N GLN A 80 11.64 -3.66 7.41
CA GLN A 80 12.22 -2.64 8.28
C GLN A 80 11.29 -1.46 8.55
N CYS A 81 10.44 -1.09 7.60
CA CYS A 81 9.76 0.19 7.61
C CYS A 81 8.23 0.11 7.62
N ALA A 82 7.65 -1.06 7.37
CA ALA A 82 6.20 -1.21 7.31
C ALA A 82 5.65 -1.94 8.54
N THR A 83 4.42 -1.57 8.92
CA THR A 83 3.58 -2.40 9.78
C THR A 83 2.72 -3.29 8.88
N ARG A 84 2.78 -4.60 9.09
CA ARG A 84 1.98 -5.59 8.36
C ARG A 84 0.73 -5.94 9.17
N GLU A 85 -0.42 -5.90 8.52
CA GLU A 85 -1.72 -6.32 9.07
C GLU A 85 -2.55 -7.00 7.97
N THR A 86 -3.55 -7.81 8.35
CA THR A 86 -4.47 -8.36 7.34
C THR A 86 -5.32 -7.23 6.75
N ALA A 87 -5.82 -7.41 5.52
CA ALA A 87 -6.72 -6.43 4.92
C ALA A 87 -7.98 -6.19 5.76
N GLU A 88 -8.54 -7.24 6.36
CA GLU A 88 -9.65 -7.15 7.31
C GLU A 88 -9.32 -6.23 8.51
N GLN A 89 -8.19 -6.49 9.20
CA GLN A 89 -7.73 -5.67 10.33
C GLN A 89 -7.53 -4.20 9.94
N TRP A 90 -7.00 -3.98 8.72
CA TRP A 90 -6.81 -2.64 8.21
C TRP A 90 -8.14 -1.93 7.96
N LEU A 91 -9.11 -2.62 7.34
CA LEU A 91 -10.46 -2.11 7.07
C LEU A 91 -11.22 -1.77 8.36
N ASP A 92 -11.06 -2.57 9.41
CA ASP A 92 -11.64 -2.30 10.73
C ASP A 92 -11.08 -1.03 11.39
N LYS A 93 -9.76 -0.81 11.28
CA LYS A 93 -9.10 0.39 11.82
C LYS A 93 -9.33 1.65 10.99
N HIS A 94 -9.62 1.48 9.70
CA HIS A 94 -9.80 2.57 8.74
C HIS A 94 -11.20 2.49 8.12
N PRO A 95 -12.25 2.89 8.85
CA PRO A 95 -13.61 2.83 8.34
C PRO A 95 -13.79 3.77 7.14
N PHE A 96 -14.60 3.37 6.17
CA PHE A 96 -14.87 4.17 4.96
C PHE A 96 -15.45 5.56 5.29
N GLN A 97 -16.24 5.65 6.36
CA GLN A 97 -16.85 6.92 6.79
C GLN A 97 -15.81 7.96 7.24
N SER A 98 -14.59 7.55 7.58
CA SER A 98 -13.48 8.45 7.91
C SER A 98 -12.50 8.65 6.74
N ALA A 99 -12.84 8.15 5.55
CA ALA A 99 -12.01 8.31 4.36
C ALA A 99 -11.99 9.76 3.88
N MET A 100 -10.83 10.18 3.38
CA MET A 100 -10.59 11.52 2.84
C MET A 100 -10.59 11.52 1.30
N THR A 101 -10.81 12.69 0.72
CA THR A 101 -10.65 12.89 -0.72
C THR A 101 -9.19 12.76 -1.15
N ASP A 102 -9.01 12.28 -2.39
CA ASP A 102 -7.68 12.03 -2.95
C ASP A 102 -6.94 13.31 -3.37
N ASP A 103 -7.67 14.42 -3.53
CA ASP A 103 -7.17 15.76 -3.88
C ASP A 103 -6.41 16.46 -2.75
N GLY A 104 -6.02 15.69 -1.74
CA GLY A 104 -5.14 16.15 -0.67
C GLY A 104 -3.75 16.57 -1.14
N ASP A 105 -3.37 16.52 -2.42
CA ASP A 105 -2.07 16.97 -2.96
C ASP A 105 -1.54 18.27 -2.34
N GLN A 106 -2.43 19.22 -2.02
CA GLN A 106 -2.09 20.47 -1.31
C GLN A 106 -1.50 20.27 0.10
N ILE A 107 -1.71 19.11 0.72
CA ILE A 107 -1.33 18.69 2.07
C ILE A 107 -0.20 17.64 2.03
N TRP A 108 -0.07 16.86 0.95
CA TRP A 108 0.84 15.69 0.89
C TRP A 108 2.29 16.12 0.67
N GLY A 109 2.49 17.19 -0.13
CA GLY A 109 3.80 17.80 -0.39
C GLY A 109 4.25 18.85 0.64
N GLN A 110 3.41 19.21 1.63
CA GLN A 110 3.81 20.14 2.68
C GLN A 110 4.66 19.43 3.73
N LYS A 111 5.91 19.92 3.86
CA LYS A 111 6.88 19.56 4.88
C LYS A 111 6.49 20.14 6.23
#